data_AF-A0A849WN13-F1
#
_entry.id   AF-A0A849WN13-F1
#
_cell.length_a   1.000
_cell.length_b   1.000
_cell.length_c   1.000
_cell.angle_alpha   90.00
_cell.angle_beta   90.00
_cell.angle_gamma   90.00
#
_symmetry.space_group_name_H-M   'P 1'
#
loop_
_entity.id
_entity.type
_entity.pdbx_description
1 polymer ?
#
loop_
_entity_poly.entity_id
_entity_poly.type
_entity_poly.pdbx_seq_one_letter_code
_entity_poly.pdbx_strand_id
1 'polypeptide(L)'
;MKKVRSLITLDQRPLRANAINELEKWHDKIELLEIEIQKFHDTDFKLYNDWLRLTLADLQEENNTLIDKYQKIALFHNWVVFTAEEKNISLPHAFFLMSEEEIKYQKGSQEEKDQIEKLREARTKKIHAELKSDSEDDFDDEEDLKSDSEQYDDENFDADRERNSWIEQEEREIRLQRERFQKEILFFESLTDKKIVKKMRDFGEGINLISTCVYVCSLCYRFDLVERIWAFVPLKIKTHFNTDFKKQMGVTLDQYLTSIKEDAKRTSNDEEFGEEFDFKSHFENPFASKTKTEAVPENLEAAKIVYRRIMLKVHPDKLSADFVNTKKSWLDRLWKKIQSAYDQADVKALKNLHLQVLVTLKNYDDLDLSDLRVGTQLLQSELARLGKSHEDTLQHPAWGFSKLKSYKKLEKIVAEPYKKTSKELKKDIKRIEGTHAALQDFVNSVQAVGGFGRTRRRKPTQRRKKQPKTNEHQTALF
;
A
#
# COMPACT_ATOMS: atom_id res chain seq x y z
N MET A 1 -3.80 -55.20 -46.11
CA MET A 1 -4.67 -54.01 -46.20
C MET A 1 -4.07 -52.88 -45.37
N LYS A 2 -3.57 -51.82 -46.00
CA LYS A 2 -3.05 -50.62 -45.27
C LYS A 2 -4.25 -49.82 -44.76
N LYS A 3 -4.35 -49.62 -43.43
CA LYS A 3 -5.33 -48.72 -42.82
C LYS A 3 -5.04 -47.29 -43.27
N VAL A 4 -5.87 -46.76 -44.15
CA VAL A 4 -5.90 -45.33 -44.47
C VAL A 4 -6.44 -44.64 -43.22
N ARG A 5 -5.60 -43.84 -42.55
CA ARG A 5 -6.06 -42.91 -41.50
C ARG A 5 -6.83 -41.80 -42.22
N SER A 6 -8.14 -41.79 -42.09
CA SER A 6 -8.99 -40.68 -42.52
C SER A 6 -8.69 -39.47 -41.63
N LEU A 7 -8.10 -38.43 -42.22
CA LEU A 7 -7.94 -37.13 -41.58
C LEU A 7 -9.31 -36.43 -41.62
N ILE A 8 -9.96 -36.29 -40.46
CA ILE A 8 -11.20 -35.49 -40.36
C ILE A 8 -10.78 -34.02 -40.27
N THR A 9 -10.91 -33.28 -41.37
CA THR A 9 -10.80 -31.82 -41.36
C THR A 9 -12.13 -31.22 -40.92
N LEU A 10 -12.19 -30.74 -39.68
CA LEU A 10 -13.32 -29.94 -39.19
C LEU A 10 -13.18 -28.51 -39.71
N ASP A 11 -14.23 -27.97 -40.34
CA ASP A 11 -14.27 -26.55 -40.70
C ASP A 11 -14.38 -25.70 -39.41
N GLN A 12 -13.30 -25.01 -39.07
CA GLN A 12 -13.20 -24.19 -37.86
C GLN A 12 -13.72 -22.75 -38.07
N ARG A 13 -14.07 -22.35 -39.30
CA ARG A 13 -14.58 -21.01 -39.61
C ARG A 13 -15.82 -20.61 -38.78
N PRO A 14 -16.88 -21.44 -38.66
CA PRO A 14 -18.04 -21.06 -37.86
C PRO A 14 -17.73 -20.97 -36.36
N LEU A 15 -16.81 -21.81 -35.86
CA LEU A 15 -16.37 -21.77 -34.46
C LEU A 15 -15.59 -20.49 -34.16
N ARG A 16 -14.72 -20.08 -35.07
CA ARG A 16 -13.94 -18.83 -34.96
C ARG A 16 -14.85 -17.61 -35.04
N ALA A 17 -15.81 -17.59 -35.95
CA ALA A 17 -16.78 -16.51 -36.07
C ALA A 17 -17.63 -16.34 -34.80
N ASN A 18 -18.08 -17.45 -34.19
CA ASN A 18 -18.82 -17.39 -32.93
C ASN A 18 -17.94 -16.86 -31.79
N ALA A 19 -16.70 -17.32 -31.68
CA ALA A 19 -15.76 -16.85 -30.66
C ALA A 19 -15.45 -15.35 -30.79
N ILE A 20 -15.32 -14.83 -32.02
CA ILE A 20 -15.14 -13.40 -32.29
C ILE A 20 -16.38 -12.60 -31.83
N ASN A 21 -17.58 -13.03 -32.21
CA ASN A 21 -18.82 -12.35 -31.82
C ASN A 21 -19.00 -12.29 -30.30
N GLU A 22 -18.68 -13.38 -29.59
CA GLU A 22 -18.71 -13.40 -28.13
C GLU A 22 -17.69 -12.42 -27.54
N LEU A 23 -16.46 -12.41 -28.07
CA LEU A 23 -15.40 -11.52 -27.63
C LEU A 23 -15.77 -10.04 -27.83
N GLU A 24 -16.30 -9.67 -29.00
CA GLU A 24 -16.79 -8.32 -29.30
C GLU A 24 -17.90 -7.89 -28.33
N LYS A 25 -18.89 -8.76 -28.07
CA LYS A 25 -19.98 -8.48 -27.14
C LYS A 25 -19.50 -8.14 -25.73
N TRP A 26 -18.47 -8.83 -25.24
CA TRP A 26 -17.90 -8.51 -23.91
C TRP A 26 -17.07 -7.23 -23.94
N HIS A 27 -16.34 -6.98 -25.02
CA HIS A 27 -15.60 -5.74 -25.21
C HIS A 27 -16.53 -4.51 -25.19
N ASP A 28 -17.66 -4.55 -25.89
CA ASP A 28 -18.63 -3.45 -25.94
C ASP A 28 -19.19 -3.13 -24.55
N LYS A 29 -19.50 -4.16 -23.74
CA LYS A 29 -19.96 -3.98 -22.36
C LYS A 29 -18.92 -3.30 -21.48
N ILE A 30 -17.66 -3.68 -21.62
CA ILE A 30 -16.54 -3.05 -20.90
C ILE A 30 -16.42 -1.58 -21.34
N GLU A 31 -16.45 -1.31 -22.65
CA GLU A 31 -16.31 0.06 -23.16
C GLU A 31 -17.42 0.97 -22.62
N LEU A 32 -18.68 0.49 -22.60
CA LEU A 32 -19.82 1.23 -22.04
C LEU A 32 -19.63 1.54 -20.55
N LEU A 33 -19.28 0.54 -19.75
CA LEU A 33 -19.09 0.69 -18.31
C LEU A 33 -17.94 1.67 -18.00
N GLU A 34 -16.86 1.60 -18.76
CA GLU A 34 -15.73 2.53 -18.63
C GLU A 34 -16.08 3.96 -19.02
N ILE A 35 -16.96 4.16 -20.01
CA ILE A 35 -17.48 5.48 -20.36
C ILE A 35 -18.30 6.06 -19.19
N GLU A 36 -19.13 5.25 -18.54
CA GLU A 36 -19.95 5.67 -17.40
C GLU A 36 -19.09 6.04 -16.19
N ILE A 37 -18.14 5.18 -15.80
CA ILE A 37 -17.18 5.45 -14.71
C ILE A 37 -16.38 6.74 -15.00
N GLN A 38 -15.90 6.90 -16.24
CA GLN A 38 -15.12 8.09 -16.58
C GLN A 38 -15.97 9.36 -16.52
N LYS A 39 -17.21 9.31 -17.02
CA LYS A 39 -18.13 10.44 -16.96
C LYS A 39 -18.38 10.87 -15.52
N PHE A 40 -18.51 9.90 -14.61
CA PHE A 40 -18.59 10.19 -13.19
C PHE A 40 -17.36 10.97 -12.70
N HIS A 41 -16.14 10.46 -12.92
CA HIS A 41 -14.94 11.11 -12.42
C HIS A 41 -14.67 12.48 -13.06
N ASP A 42 -14.91 12.62 -14.37
CA ASP A 42 -14.58 13.84 -15.09
C ASP A 42 -15.60 14.96 -14.94
N THR A 43 -16.87 14.59 -14.73
CA THR A 43 -17.97 15.55 -14.67
C THR A 43 -18.58 15.56 -13.28
N ASP A 44 -19.23 14.47 -12.89
CA ASP A 44 -20.07 14.45 -11.70
C ASP A 44 -19.27 14.65 -10.41
N PHE A 45 -18.14 13.96 -10.25
CA PHE A 45 -17.28 14.04 -9.07
C PHE A 45 -16.61 15.41 -8.93
N LYS A 46 -16.11 16.00 -10.02
CA LYS A 46 -15.52 17.35 -9.99
C LYS A 46 -16.57 18.40 -9.63
N LEU A 47 -17.72 18.38 -10.30
CA LEU A 47 -18.81 19.31 -10.03
C LEU A 47 -19.32 19.16 -8.59
N TYR A 48 -19.45 17.92 -8.09
CA TYR A 48 -19.84 17.65 -6.71
C TYR A 48 -18.84 18.24 -5.73
N ASN A 49 -17.53 18.04 -5.92
CA ASN A 49 -16.50 18.56 -5.01
C ASN A 49 -16.42 20.08 -5.03
N ASP A 50 -16.52 20.70 -6.20
CA ASP A 50 -16.57 22.16 -6.32
C ASP A 50 -17.81 22.73 -5.62
N TRP A 51 -18.98 22.12 -5.85
CA TRP A 51 -20.21 22.49 -5.17
C TRP A 51 -20.12 22.29 -3.65
N LEU A 52 -19.57 21.15 -3.19
CA LEU A 52 -19.42 20.81 -1.79
C LEU A 52 -18.55 21.85 -1.07
N ARG A 53 -17.40 22.19 -1.67
CA ARG A 53 -16.49 23.22 -1.15
C ARG A 53 -17.20 24.56 -1.01
N LEU A 54 -17.96 24.98 -2.03
CA LEU A 54 -18.67 26.27 -2.00
C LEU A 54 -19.84 26.27 -1.02
N THR A 55 -20.59 25.17 -0.95
CA THR A 55 -21.82 25.08 -0.14
C THR A 55 -21.52 24.93 1.35
N LEU A 56 -20.42 24.25 1.70
CA LEU A 56 -20.05 24.01 3.09
C LEU A 56 -18.92 24.91 3.59
N ALA A 57 -18.43 25.86 2.79
CA ALA A 57 -17.33 26.76 3.17
C ALA A 57 -17.59 27.43 4.53
N ASP A 58 -18.75 28.07 4.68
CA ASP A 58 -19.11 28.79 5.91
C ASP A 58 -19.21 27.85 7.12
N LEU A 59 -19.75 26.64 6.94
CA LEU A 59 -19.86 25.63 8.01
C LEU A 59 -18.50 25.04 8.39
N GLN A 60 -17.60 24.87 7.42
CA GLN A 60 -16.23 24.44 7.64
C GLN A 60 -15.44 25.50 8.40
N GLU A 61 -15.55 26.77 7.99
CA GLU A 61 -14.91 27.89 8.67
C GLU A 61 -15.43 28.07 10.10
N GLU A 62 -16.75 27.95 10.30
CA GLU A 62 -17.35 27.97 11.64
C GLU A 62 -16.80 26.83 12.50
N ASN A 63 -16.78 25.59 11.99
CA ASN A 63 -16.25 24.46 12.73
C ASN A 63 -14.77 24.62 13.04
N ASN A 64 -13.95 25.07 12.10
CA ASN A 64 -12.52 25.32 12.32
C ASN A 64 -12.31 26.37 13.42
N THR A 65 -13.09 27.47 13.38
CA THR A 65 -13.05 28.51 14.41
C THR A 65 -13.44 27.96 15.79
N LEU A 66 -14.46 27.10 15.85
CA LEU A 66 -14.89 26.43 17.08
C LEU A 66 -13.84 25.44 17.58
N ILE A 67 -13.21 24.67 16.69
CA ILE A 67 -12.13 23.74 17.04
C ILE A 67 -10.96 24.52 17.64
N ASP A 68 -10.50 25.59 16.99
CA ASP A 68 -9.42 26.44 17.49
C ASP A 68 -9.75 27.03 18.86
N LYS A 69 -10.99 27.50 19.03
CA LYS A 69 -11.47 28.03 20.31
C LYS A 69 -11.48 26.95 21.39
N TYR A 70 -12.03 25.77 21.07
CA TYR A 70 -12.09 24.63 21.98
C TYR A 70 -10.68 24.19 22.40
N GLN A 71 -9.77 23.99 21.44
CA GLN A 71 -8.40 23.57 21.71
C GLN A 71 -7.66 24.55 22.63
N LYS A 72 -7.79 25.86 22.41
CA LYS A 72 -7.18 26.88 23.28
C LYS A 72 -7.71 26.80 24.71
N ILE A 73 -9.03 26.69 24.87
CA ILE A 73 -9.68 26.63 26.19
C ILE A 73 -9.36 25.32 26.91
N ALA A 74 -9.37 24.20 26.19
CA ALA A 74 -9.04 22.87 26.71
C ALA A 74 -7.57 22.79 27.13
N LEU A 75 -6.64 23.31 26.32
CA LEU A 75 -5.22 23.35 26.67
C LEU A 75 -4.97 24.13 27.96
N PHE A 76 -5.58 25.31 28.10
CA PHE A 76 -5.49 26.09 29.34
C PHE A 76 -6.10 25.34 30.52
N HIS A 77 -7.26 24.69 30.33
CA HIS A 77 -7.89 23.87 31.36
C HIS A 77 -6.98 22.72 31.83
N ASN A 78 -6.33 22.03 30.88
CA ASN A 78 -5.40 20.95 31.16
C ASN A 78 -4.18 21.44 31.95
N TRP A 79 -3.65 22.63 31.61
CA TRP A 79 -2.57 23.24 32.40
C TRP A 79 -3.00 23.55 33.83
N VAL A 80 -4.25 23.99 34.04
CA VAL A 80 -4.80 24.26 35.37
C VAL A 80 -4.91 22.97 36.18
N VAL A 81 -5.47 21.91 35.61
CA VAL A 81 -5.61 20.59 36.26
C VAL A 81 -4.23 20.02 36.60
N PHE A 82 -3.34 19.96 35.63
CA PHE A 82 -1.98 19.46 35.83
C PHE A 82 -1.23 20.24 36.92
N THR A 83 -1.34 21.57 36.94
CA THR A 83 -0.70 22.40 37.97
C THR A 83 -1.29 22.16 39.35
N ALA A 84 -2.60 21.90 39.44
CA ALA A 84 -3.25 21.55 40.70
C ALA A 84 -2.70 20.23 41.28
N GLU A 85 -2.49 19.24 40.40
CA GLU A 85 -1.96 17.92 40.75
C GLU A 85 -0.46 17.97 41.08
N GLU A 86 0.37 18.51 40.19
CA GLU A 86 1.83 18.57 40.34
C GLU A 86 2.23 19.35 41.62
N LYS A 87 1.52 20.46 41.91
CA LYS A 87 1.80 21.29 43.09
C LYS A 87 0.97 20.90 44.32
N ASN A 88 0.06 19.95 44.19
CA ASN A 88 -0.88 19.52 45.24
C ASN A 88 -1.62 20.71 45.89
N ILE A 89 -2.18 21.58 45.04
CA ILE A 89 -2.95 22.78 45.41
C ILE A 89 -4.40 22.63 44.95
N SER A 90 -5.31 23.45 45.50
CA SER A 90 -6.71 23.41 45.05
C SER A 90 -6.84 23.90 43.61
N LEU A 91 -7.81 23.35 42.87
CA LEU A 91 -8.08 23.73 41.48
C LEU A 91 -8.29 25.24 41.28
N PRO A 92 -9.03 25.97 42.17
CA PRO A 92 -9.13 27.42 42.05
C PRO A 92 -7.80 28.15 42.28
N HIS A 93 -6.92 27.62 43.13
CA HIS A 93 -5.59 28.21 43.33
C HIS A 93 -4.69 28.00 42.11
N ALA A 94 -4.74 26.81 41.50
CA ALA A 94 -4.04 26.53 40.24
C ALA A 94 -4.56 27.42 39.11
N PHE A 95 -5.88 27.60 39.01
CA PHE A 95 -6.51 28.50 38.05
C PHE A 95 -6.00 29.93 38.20
N PHE A 96 -5.95 30.45 39.44
CA PHE A 96 -5.37 31.77 39.72
C PHE A 96 -3.93 31.90 39.22
N LEU A 97 -3.06 30.92 39.51
CA LEU A 97 -1.65 30.95 39.07
C LEU A 97 -1.52 30.93 37.55
N MET A 98 -2.33 30.14 36.85
CA MET A 98 -2.32 30.08 35.38
C MET A 98 -2.89 31.35 34.75
N SER A 99 -3.92 31.95 35.35
CA SER A 99 -4.45 33.25 34.92
C SER A 99 -3.42 34.37 35.11
N GLU A 100 -2.63 34.36 36.19
CA GLU A 100 -1.52 35.30 36.36
C GLU A 100 -0.39 35.06 35.34
N GLU A 101 -0.07 33.80 35.02
CA GLU A 101 0.88 33.44 33.95
C GLU A 101 0.40 33.97 32.58
N GLU A 102 -0.90 33.82 32.26
CA GLU A 102 -1.50 34.34 31.04
C GLU A 102 -1.44 35.88 30.98
N ILE A 103 -1.77 36.57 32.07
CA ILE A 103 -1.66 38.04 32.13
C ILE A 103 -0.21 38.50 31.92
N LYS A 104 0.77 37.77 32.50
CA LYS A 104 2.19 38.04 32.29
C LYS A 104 2.63 37.77 30.87
N TYR A 105 2.13 36.69 30.24
CA TYR A 105 2.42 36.39 28.85
C TYR A 105 1.89 37.50 27.91
N GLN A 106 0.67 38.00 28.16
CA GLN A 106 0.08 39.07 27.33
C GLN A 106 0.79 40.42 27.48
N LYS A 107 1.23 40.76 28.70
CA LYS A 107 1.84 42.07 29.02
C LYS A 107 3.37 42.09 29.03
N GLY A 108 4.01 40.92 28.99
CA GLY A 108 5.45 40.76 29.14
C GLY A 108 6.26 41.12 27.90
N SER A 109 7.55 41.31 28.13
CA SER A 109 8.58 41.46 27.10
C SER A 109 8.76 40.18 26.27
N GLN A 110 9.43 40.26 25.12
CA GLN A 110 9.64 39.08 24.27
C GLN A 110 10.43 37.98 24.99
N GLU A 111 11.41 38.34 25.82
CA GLU A 111 12.18 37.38 26.62
C GLU A 111 11.32 36.66 27.67
N GLU A 112 10.37 37.36 28.30
CA GLU A 112 9.43 36.77 29.25
C GLU A 112 8.43 35.84 28.56
N LYS A 113 7.98 36.19 27.35
CA LYS A 113 7.13 35.33 26.52
C LYS A 113 7.83 34.03 26.17
N ASP A 114 9.09 34.10 25.72
CA ASP A 114 9.86 32.92 25.35
C ASP A 114 10.15 32.00 26.55
N GLN A 115 10.34 32.57 27.75
CA GLN A 115 10.48 31.78 28.98
C GLN A 115 9.18 31.07 29.37
N ILE A 116 8.04 31.77 29.30
CA ILE A 116 6.72 31.20 29.58
C ILE A 116 6.39 30.11 28.56
N GLU A 117 6.72 30.31 27.27
CA GLU A 117 6.46 29.31 26.23
C GLU A 117 7.26 28.02 26.46
N LYS A 118 8.54 28.13 26.86
CA LYS A 118 9.34 26.95 27.26
C LYS A 118 8.73 26.20 28.44
N LEU A 119 8.17 26.92 29.42
CA LEU A 119 7.48 26.29 30.56
C LEU A 119 6.19 25.59 30.11
N ARG A 120 5.42 26.21 29.21
CA ARG A 120 4.21 25.62 28.62
C ARG A 120 4.52 24.38 27.80
N GLU A 121 5.52 24.42 26.92
CA GLU A 121 5.97 23.27 26.14
C GLU A 121 6.40 22.10 27.05
N ALA A 122 7.18 22.38 28.10
CA ALA A 122 7.58 21.36 29.06
C ALA A 122 6.38 20.74 29.79
N ARG A 123 5.39 21.56 30.16
CA ARG A 123 4.14 21.12 30.79
C ARG A 123 3.32 20.24 29.84
N THR A 124 3.10 20.69 28.60
CA THR A 124 2.36 19.94 27.58
C THR A 124 3.04 18.61 27.26
N LYS A 125 4.38 18.56 27.19
CA LYS A 125 5.13 17.31 27.03
C LYS A 125 4.92 16.32 28.19
N LYS A 126 4.87 16.82 29.43
CA LYS A 126 4.59 15.97 30.60
C LYS A 126 3.15 15.43 30.59
N ILE A 127 2.17 16.29 30.29
CA ILE A 127 0.76 15.89 30.16
C ILE A 127 0.62 14.78 29.10
N HIS A 128 1.25 14.93 27.93
CA HIS A 128 1.22 13.89 26.90
C HIS A 128 1.95 12.60 27.30
N ALA A 129 2.98 12.68 28.15
CA ALA A 129 3.68 11.49 28.64
C ALA A 129 2.83 10.72 29.66
N GLU A 130 2.13 11.41 30.57
CA GLU A 130 1.22 10.79 31.55
C GLU A 130 0.00 10.15 30.88
N LEU A 131 -0.58 10.82 29.86
CA LEU A 131 -1.67 10.24 29.07
C LEU A 131 -1.25 8.99 28.28
N LYS A 132 0.03 8.90 27.88
CA LYS A 132 0.56 7.70 27.22
C LYS A 132 0.84 6.57 28.20
N SER A 133 1.38 6.85 29.38
CA SER A 133 1.60 5.81 30.39
C SER A 133 0.28 5.22 30.90
N ASP A 134 -0.76 6.05 31.08
CA ASP A 134 -2.09 5.57 31.47
C ASP A 134 -2.80 4.78 30.36
N SER A 135 -2.35 4.90 29.09
CA SER A 135 -2.86 4.06 27.98
C SER A 135 -2.12 2.72 27.82
N GLU A 136 -0.92 2.60 28.41
CA GLU A 136 -0.08 1.39 28.35
C GLU A 136 -0.22 0.53 29.62
N ASP A 137 -0.71 1.07 30.75
CA ASP A 137 -0.84 0.36 32.03
C ASP A 137 -2.18 -0.41 32.22
N ASP A 138 -3.10 -0.38 31.24
CA ASP A 138 -4.38 -1.10 31.27
C ASP A 138 -4.47 -2.28 30.25
N PHE A 139 -3.34 -2.69 29.66
CA PHE A 139 -3.29 -3.75 28.63
C PHE A 139 -2.37 -4.93 28.98
N ASP A 140 -2.30 -5.31 30.26
CA ASP A 140 -1.52 -6.49 30.67
C ASP A 140 -2.21 -7.36 31.74
N ASP A 141 -3.54 -7.48 31.67
CA ASP A 141 -4.28 -8.57 32.30
C ASP A 141 -5.25 -9.18 31.25
N GLU A 142 -4.90 -10.37 30.75
CA GLU A 142 -5.78 -11.20 29.93
C GLU A 142 -7.05 -11.57 30.69
N GLU A 143 -8.24 -11.29 30.13
CA GLU A 143 -9.37 -12.22 30.23
C GLU A 143 -10.41 -11.97 29.12
N ASP A 144 -10.74 -13.07 28.44
CA ASP A 144 -11.89 -13.30 27.57
C ASP A 144 -13.17 -12.58 28.07
N LEU A 145 -13.52 -11.44 27.47
CA LEU A 145 -14.84 -10.82 27.61
C LEU A 145 -15.47 -10.64 26.23
N LYS A 146 -16.09 -11.73 25.77
CA LYS A 146 -17.20 -11.70 24.83
C LYS A 146 -18.25 -10.72 25.34
N SER A 147 -18.30 -9.53 24.76
CA SER A 147 -19.45 -8.65 24.91
C SER A 147 -20.56 -9.17 24.01
N ASP A 148 -21.56 -9.81 24.62
CA ASP A 148 -22.88 -9.99 24.03
C ASP A 148 -23.44 -8.60 23.66
N SER A 149 -23.35 -8.26 22.37
CA SER A 149 -24.33 -7.40 21.73
C SER A 149 -24.91 -8.19 20.56
N GLU A 150 -26.12 -8.68 20.77
CA GLU A 150 -26.92 -9.36 19.76
C GLU A 150 -27.07 -8.50 18.49
N GLN A 151 -26.76 -9.16 17.37
CA GLN A 151 -27.32 -9.00 16.02
C GLN A 151 -27.21 -7.64 15.32
N TYR A 152 -26.28 -7.58 14.35
CA TYR A 152 -26.67 -7.70 12.94
C TYR A 152 -25.66 -8.59 12.20
N ASP A 153 -26.19 -9.59 11.49
CA ASP A 153 -25.44 -10.59 10.74
C ASP A 153 -24.58 -9.96 9.63
N ASP A 154 -23.27 -10.23 9.63
CA ASP A 154 -22.45 -10.20 8.42
C ASP A 154 -21.36 -11.29 8.50
N GLU A 155 -21.80 -12.53 8.25
CA GLU A 155 -20.96 -13.72 8.13
C GLU A 155 -20.07 -13.63 6.87
N ASN A 156 -18.99 -12.82 6.90
CA ASN A 156 -17.93 -12.98 5.88
C ASN A 156 -16.54 -12.41 6.25
N PHE A 157 -16.33 -11.89 7.46
CA PHE A 157 -15.13 -11.09 7.76
C PHE A 157 -13.92 -11.88 8.32
N ASP A 158 -14.09 -13.15 8.70
CA ASP A 158 -13.02 -13.92 9.35
C ASP A 158 -12.08 -14.65 8.40
N ALA A 159 -12.48 -14.93 7.15
CA ALA A 159 -11.62 -15.63 6.19
C ALA A 159 -10.49 -14.75 5.62
N ASP A 160 -10.72 -13.44 5.48
CA ASP A 160 -9.72 -12.52 4.89
C ASP A 160 -8.63 -12.11 5.89
N ARG A 161 -8.93 -12.15 7.19
CA ARG A 161 -7.97 -11.76 8.25
C ARG A 161 -6.90 -12.83 8.48
N GLU A 162 -7.28 -14.11 8.45
CA GLU A 162 -6.31 -15.22 8.47
C GLU A 162 -5.48 -15.23 7.19
N ARG A 163 -6.09 -15.02 6.01
CA ARG A 163 -5.39 -15.04 4.72
C ARG A 163 -4.30 -13.96 4.61
N ASN A 164 -4.57 -12.75 5.10
CA ASN A 164 -3.60 -11.65 5.09
C ASN A 164 -2.42 -11.91 6.05
N SER A 165 -2.66 -12.59 7.18
CA SER A 165 -1.60 -12.98 8.12
C SER A 165 -0.61 -13.99 7.51
N TRP A 166 -1.11 -14.99 6.76
CA TRP A 166 -0.27 -15.95 6.04
C TRP A 166 0.56 -15.30 4.93
N ILE A 167 -0.02 -14.37 4.16
CA ILE A 167 0.68 -13.65 3.09
C ILE A 167 1.82 -12.79 3.66
N GLU A 168 1.58 -12.06 4.76
CA GLU A 168 2.62 -11.24 5.40
C GLU A 168 3.77 -12.07 5.98
N GLN A 169 3.47 -13.26 6.51
CA GLN A 169 4.47 -14.18 7.01
C GLN A 169 5.30 -14.81 5.88
N GLU A 170 4.66 -15.22 4.79
CA GLU A 170 5.32 -15.76 3.60
C GLU A 170 6.20 -14.71 2.92
N GLU A 171 5.74 -13.46 2.80
CA GLU A 171 6.55 -12.35 2.29
C GLU A 171 7.79 -12.09 3.15
N ARG A 172 7.66 -12.17 4.48
CA ARG A 172 8.79 -12.00 5.41
C ARG A 172 9.82 -13.11 5.24
N GLU A 173 9.37 -14.36 5.11
CA GLU A 173 10.25 -15.50 4.87
C GLU A 173 10.96 -15.41 3.52
N ILE A 174 10.25 -14.99 2.46
CA ILE A 174 10.84 -14.75 1.13
C ILE A 174 11.91 -13.65 1.20
N ARG A 175 11.67 -12.56 1.95
CA ARG A 175 12.67 -11.49 2.14
C ARG A 175 13.92 -12.00 2.85
N LEU A 176 13.76 -12.73 3.95
CA LEU A 176 14.88 -13.31 4.69
C LEU A 176 15.68 -14.33 3.86
N GLN A 177 14.99 -15.14 3.05
CA GLN A 177 15.65 -16.08 2.12
C GLN A 177 16.45 -15.33 1.04
N ARG A 178 15.89 -14.27 0.45
CA ARG A 178 16.61 -13.42 -0.52
C ARG A 178 17.85 -12.79 0.08
N GLU A 179 17.78 -12.25 1.30
CA GLU A 179 18.95 -11.69 1.99
C GLU A 179 20.03 -12.75 2.26
N ARG A 180 19.63 -13.96 2.63
CA ARG A 180 20.56 -15.08 2.81
C ARG A 180 21.25 -15.46 1.49
N PHE A 181 20.49 -15.59 0.41
CA PHE A 181 21.04 -15.91 -0.91
C PHE A 181 21.97 -14.82 -1.43
N GLN A 182 21.65 -13.55 -1.19
CA GLN A 182 22.53 -12.44 -1.58
C GLN A 182 23.89 -12.52 -0.86
N LYS A 183 23.92 -12.88 0.43
CA LYS A 183 25.17 -13.07 1.18
C LYS A 183 26.00 -14.22 0.64
N GLU A 184 25.36 -15.32 0.27
CA GLU A 184 26.03 -16.49 -0.32
C GLU A 184 26.58 -16.20 -1.72
N ILE A 185 25.84 -15.46 -2.55
CA ILE A 185 26.31 -15.01 -3.88
C ILE A 185 27.56 -14.13 -3.74
N LEU A 186 27.54 -13.14 -2.85
CA LEU A 186 28.70 -12.29 -2.58
C LEU A 186 29.90 -13.11 -2.06
N PHE A 187 29.64 -14.14 -1.24
CA PHE A 187 30.66 -15.07 -0.80
C PHE A 187 31.29 -15.81 -1.99
N PHE A 188 30.50 -16.37 -2.90
CA PHE A 188 31.02 -17.06 -4.10
C PHE A 188 31.79 -16.13 -5.04
N GLU A 189 31.31 -14.90 -5.25
CA GLU A 189 32.02 -13.87 -6.04
C GLU A 189 33.39 -13.52 -5.44
N SER A 190 33.47 -13.44 -4.10
CA SER A 190 34.70 -13.13 -3.37
C SER A 190 35.75 -14.26 -3.36
N LEU A 191 35.35 -15.49 -3.73
CA LEU A 191 36.28 -16.62 -3.80
C LEU A 191 37.21 -16.44 -5.01
N THR A 192 38.50 -16.40 -4.74
CA THR A 192 39.52 -16.49 -5.79
C THR A 192 39.72 -17.94 -6.21
N ASP A 193 40.17 -18.18 -7.43
CA ASP A 193 40.37 -19.54 -7.96
C ASP A 193 41.32 -20.36 -7.07
N LYS A 194 42.33 -19.73 -6.47
CA LYS A 194 43.23 -20.34 -5.47
C LYS A 194 42.48 -20.81 -4.22
N LYS A 195 41.48 -20.06 -3.75
CA LYS A 195 40.65 -20.43 -2.58
C LYS A 195 39.68 -21.55 -2.94
N ILE A 196 39.09 -21.53 -4.14
CA ILE A 196 38.24 -22.61 -4.65
C ILE A 196 39.04 -23.91 -4.67
N VAL A 197 40.19 -23.92 -5.33
CA VAL A 197 41.07 -25.11 -5.40
C VAL A 197 41.50 -25.58 -4.01
N LYS A 198 41.76 -24.67 -3.06
CA LYS A 198 42.10 -25.04 -1.67
C LYS A 198 40.94 -25.75 -0.97
N LYS A 199 39.70 -25.25 -1.12
CA LYS A 199 38.49 -25.88 -0.54
C LYS A 199 38.15 -27.20 -1.20
N MET A 200 38.39 -27.34 -2.50
CA MET A 200 38.16 -28.58 -3.26
C MET A 200 39.14 -29.72 -2.92
N ARG A 201 40.20 -29.46 -2.14
CA ARG A 201 41.12 -30.51 -1.64
C ARG A 201 40.48 -31.37 -0.57
N ASP A 202 39.60 -30.78 0.25
CA ASP A 202 38.81 -31.53 1.21
C ASP A 202 37.50 -31.97 0.56
N PHE A 203 37.18 -33.26 0.69
CA PHE A 203 36.02 -33.83 0.03
C PHE A 203 34.69 -33.29 0.60
N GLY A 204 34.62 -33.10 1.92
CA GLY A 204 33.42 -32.61 2.59
C GLY A 204 33.18 -31.13 2.33
N GLU A 205 34.22 -30.30 2.46
CA GLU A 205 34.13 -28.88 2.13
C GLU A 205 33.84 -28.65 0.65
N GLY A 206 34.44 -29.45 -0.24
CA GLY A 206 34.21 -29.36 -1.68
C GLY A 206 32.78 -29.72 -2.08
N ILE A 207 32.23 -30.80 -1.52
CA ILE A 207 30.82 -31.20 -1.74
C ILE A 207 29.87 -30.14 -1.19
N ASN A 208 30.11 -29.63 0.03
CA ASN A 208 29.24 -28.60 0.61
C ASN A 208 29.26 -27.33 -0.24
N LEU A 209 30.45 -26.87 -0.63
CA LEU A 209 30.62 -25.67 -1.46
C LEU A 209 29.88 -25.78 -2.79
N ILE A 210 30.03 -26.88 -3.53
CA ILE A 210 29.32 -27.05 -4.81
C ILE A 210 27.82 -27.24 -4.61
N SER A 211 27.38 -27.93 -3.56
CA SER A 211 25.96 -28.14 -3.28
C SER A 211 25.26 -26.82 -2.95
N THR A 212 25.84 -26.01 -2.07
CA THR A 212 25.30 -24.69 -1.73
C THR A 212 25.34 -23.77 -2.94
N CYS A 213 26.43 -23.80 -3.73
CA CYS A 213 26.55 -23.00 -4.94
C CYS A 213 25.46 -23.37 -5.96
N VAL A 214 25.30 -24.66 -6.30
CA VAL A 214 24.28 -25.10 -7.24
C VAL A 214 22.88 -24.75 -6.73
N TYR A 215 22.59 -24.96 -5.45
CA TYR A 215 21.28 -24.66 -4.87
C TYR A 215 20.94 -23.16 -4.92
N VAL A 216 21.81 -22.31 -4.38
CA VAL A 216 21.57 -20.85 -4.30
C VAL A 216 21.59 -20.24 -5.71
N CYS A 217 22.58 -20.58 -6.52
CA CYS A 217 22.73 -19.97 -7.84
C CYS A 217 21.69 -20.44 -8.85
N SER A 218 21.13 -21.66 -8.71
CA SER A 218 20.01 -22.08 -9.57
C SER A 218 18.72 -21.34 -9.22
N LEU A 219 18.49 -21.02 -7.95
CA LEU A 219 17.32 -20.23 -7.51
C LEU A 219 17.44 -18.73 -7.85
N CYS A 220 18.67 -18.23 -7.98
CA CYS A 220 18.96 -16.83 -8.29
C CYS A 220 19.47 -16.61 -9.72
N TYR A 221 19.37 -17.62 -10.59
CA TYR A 221 19.80 -17.56 -12.01
C TYR A 221 21.26 -17.10 -12.22
N ARG A 222 22.18 -17.43 -11.29
CA ARG A 222 23.62 -17.10 -11.36
C ARG A 222 24.46 -18.29 -11.81
N PHE A 223 24.15 -18.84 -12.98
CA PHE A 223 24.79 -20.05 -13.51
C PHE A 223 26.27 -19.83 -13.90
N ASP A 224 26.70 -18.58 -14.11
CA ASP A 224 28.09 -18.17 -14.26
C ASP A 224 28.96 -18.63 -13.09
N LEU A 225 28.47 -18.47 -11.86
CA LEU A 225 29.18 -18.86 -10.64
C LEU A 225 29.22 -20.38 -10.48
N VAL A 226 28.13 -21.07 -10.85
CA VAL A 226 28.08 -22.54 -10.85
C VAL A 226 29.11 -23.11 -11.81
N GLU A 227 29.15 -22.60 -13.04
CA GLU A 227 30.13 -23.04 -14.03
C GLU A 227 31.56 -22.76 -13.57
N ARG A 228 31.82 -21.54 -13.06
CA ARG A 228 33.15 -21.15 -12.57
C ARG A 228 33.62 -22.09 -11.47
N ILE A 229 32.80 -22.37 -10.46
CA ILE A 229 33.18 -23.25 -9.36
C ILE A 229 33.29 -24.70 -9.85
N TRP A 230 32.37 -25.15 -10.72
CA TRP A 230 32.36 -26.50 -11.29
C TRP A 230 33.60 -26.83 -12.13
N ALA A 231 34.18 -25.84 -12.81
CA ALA A 231 35.41 -25.99 -13.58
C ALA A 231 36.60 -26.47 -12.73
N PHE A 232 36.63 -26.12 -11.44
CA PHE A 232 37.70 -26.49 -10.51
C PHE A 232 37.39 -27.74 -9.66
N VAL A 233 36.23 -28.38 -9.84
CA VAL A 233 35.83 -29.55 -9.06
C VAL A 233 36.60 -30.81 -9.50
N PRO A 234 37.30 -31.52 -8.60
CA PRO A 234 37.98 -32.77 -8.91
C PRO A 234 37.02 -33.88 -9.33
N LEU A 235 37.49 -34.80 -10.19
CA LEU A 235 36.68 -35.88 -10.74
C LEU A 235 35.94 -36.71 -9.67
N LYS A 236 36.60 -36.99 -8.53
CA LYS A 236 35.99 -37.73 -7.41
C LYS A 236 34.73 -37.05 -6.86
N ILE A 237 34.77 -35.73 -6.71
CA ILE A 237 33.64 -34.91 -6.23
C ILE A 237 32.59 -34.80 -7.34
N LYS A 238 33.00 -34.61 -8.60
CA LYS A 238 32.07 -34.57 -9.75
C LYS A 238 31.25 -35.84 -9.88
N THR A 239 31.88 -37.02 -9.78
CA THR A 239 31.19 -38.31 -9.89
C THR A 239 30.18 -38.51 -8.76
N HIS A 240 30.57 -38.19 -7.52
CA HIS A 240 29.67 -38.30 -6.37
C HIS A 240 28.48 -37.34 -6.51
N PHE A 241 28.76 -36.04 -6.76
CA PHE A 241 27.74 -35.02 -6.90
C PHE A 241 26.79 -35.32 -8.06
N ASN A 242 27.28 -35.65 -9.26
CA ASN A 242 26.43 -35.98 -10.40
C ASN A 242 25.58 -37.25 -10.17
N THR A 243 26.06 -38.20 -9.37
CA THR A 243 25.26 -39.39 -9.03
C THR A 243 24.04 -39.01 -8.21
N ASP A 244 24.23 -38.15 -7.20
CA ASP A 244 23.14 -37.73 -6.33
C ASP A 244 22.25 -36.66 -6.99
N PHE A 245 22.83 -35.73 -7.74
CA PHE A 245 22.10 -34.74 -8.54
C PHE A 245 21.23 -35.41 -9.61
N LYS A 246 21.72 -36.45 -10.30
CA LYS A 246 20.93 -37.20 -11.28
C LYS A 246 19.78 -37.97 -10.65
N LYS A 247 19.94 -38.49 -9.42
CA LYS A 247 18.83 -39.11 -8.69
C LYS A 247 17.73 -38.09 -8.36
N GLN A 248 18.11 -36.85 -8.06
CA GLN A 248 17.17 -35.80 -7.69
C GLN A 248 16.51 -35.11 -8.89
N MET A 249 17.28 -34.80 -9.93
CA MET A 249 16.87 -33.94 -11.05
C MET A 249 16.69 -34.72 -12.37
N GLY A 250 16.98 -36.02 -12.41
CA GLY A 250 16.88 -36.87 -13.60
C GLY A 250 18.02 -36.69 -14.63
N VAL A 251 18.81 -35.63 -14.52
CA VAL A 251 19.94 -35.29 -15.41
C VAL A 251 21.22 -35.02 -14.60
N THR A 252 22.39 -35.12 -15.22
CA THR A 252 23.64 -34.68 -14.57
C THR A 252 23.74 -33.15 -14.55
N LEU A 253 24.55 -32.58 -13.66
CA LEU A 253 24.78 -31.13 -13.62
C LEU A 253 25.36 -30.63 -14.95
N ASP A 254 26.25 -31.39 -15.58
CA ASP A 254 26.81 -31.06 -16.89
C ASP A 254 25.73 -30.96 -17.99
N GLN A 255 24.77 -31.89 -17.98
CA GLN A 255 23.63 -31.86 -18.92
C GLN A 255 22.70 -30.69 -18.64
N TYR A 256 22.45 -30.39 -17.36
CA TYR A 256 21.62 -29.28 -16.93
C TYR A 256 22.22 -27.92 -17.29
N LEU A 257 23.53 -27.72 -17.07
CA LEU A 257 24.22 -26.48 -17.47
C LEU A 257 24.27 -26.34 -19.00
N THR A 258 24.36 -27.45 -19.74
CA THR A 258 24.33 -27.43 -21.21
C THR A 258 22.95 -27.04 -21.73
N SER A 259 21.85 -27.56 -21.16
CA SER A 259 20.50 -27.13 -21.56
C SER A 259 20.25 -25.66 -21.26
N ILE A 260 20.73 -25.16 -20.11
CA ILE A 260 20.62 -23.73 -19.77
C ILE A 260 21.41 -22.87 -20.75
N LYS A 261 22.61 -23.30 -21.16
CA LYS A 261 23.42 -22.63 -22.19
C LYS A 261 22.68 -22.54 -23.52
N GLU A 262 22.07 -23.64 -23.95
CA GLU A 262 21.32 -23.68 -25.21
C GLU A 262 20.06 -22.82 -25.16
N ASP A 263 19.33 -22.83 -24.04
CA ASP A 263 18.16 -21.98 -23.86
C ASP A 263 18.54 -20.49 -23.79
N ALA A 264 19.63 -20.14 -23.11
CA ALA A 264 20.18 -18.78 -23.09
C ALA A 264 20.65 -18.30 -24.48
N LYS A 265 21.20 -19.20 -25.30
CA LYS A 265 21.55 -18.90 -26.71
C LYS A 265 20.30 -18.66 -27.57
N ARG A 266 19.22 -19.42 -27.35
CA ARG A 266 17.95 -19.23 -28.07
C ARG A 266 17.26 -17.93 -27.70
N THR A 267 17.41 -17.44 -26.47
CA THR A 267 16.77 -16.20 -26.00
C THR A 267 17.56 -14.92 -26.31
N SER A 268 18.87 -15.03 -26.58
CA SER A 268 19.75 -13.86 -26.81
C SER A 268 19.71 -13.29 -28.23
N ASN A 269 19.11 -13.98 -29.23
CA ASN A 269 19.00 -13.50 -30.62
C ASN A 269 20.36 -13.15 -31.31
N ASP A 270 21.49 -13.63 -30.78
CA ASP A 270 22.85 -13.28 -31.25
C ASP A 270 23.30 -14.01 -32.54
N GLU A 271 22.46 -14.90 -33.10
CA GLU A 271 22.81 -15.61 -34.35
C GLU A 271 22.79 -14.72 -35.60
N GLU A 272 22.28 -13.48 -35.53
CA GLU A 272 22.19 -12.58 -36.70
C GLU A 272 23.46 -11.73 -36.94
N PHE A 273 24.42 -11.68 -35.99
CA PHE A 273 25.61 -10.81 -36.09
C PHE A 273 26.98 -11.47 -35.87
N GLY A 274 27.07 -12.80 -35.80
CA GLY A 274 28.35 -13.52 -35.88
C GLY A 274 29.33 -13.25 -34.72
N GLU A 275 28.87 -12.72 -33.58
CA GLU A 275 29.66 -12.59 -32.37
C GLU A 275 29.56 -13.88 -31.51
N GLU A 276 30.66 -14.27 -30.88
CA GLU A 276 30.75 -15.48 -30.07
C GLU A 276 29.98 -15.29 -28.75
N PHE A 277 28.89 -16.04 -28.56
CA PHE A 277 28.05 -15.98 -27.35
C PHE A 277 28.87 -16.16 -26.06
N ASP A 278 28.95 -15.09 -25.26
CA ASP A 278 29.60 -15.11 -23.94
C ASP A 278 28.59 -15.48 -22.85
N PHE A 279 28.57 -16.78 -22.51
CA PHE A 279 27.73 -17.31 -21.43
C PHE A 279 28.00 -16.62 -20.09
N LYS A 280 29.23 -16.12 -19.86
CA LYS A 280 29.58 -15.44 -18.63
C LYS A 280 28.94 -14.07 -18.59
N SER A 281 28.96 -13.29 -19.68
CA SER A 281 28.29 -11.98 -19.73
C SER A 281 26.76 -12.06 -19.69
N HIS A 282 26.17 -13.18 -20.14
CA HIS A 282 24.72 -13.42 -20.08
C HIS A 282 24.19 -13.60 -18.65
N PHE A 283 25.05 -14.07 -17.73
CA PHE A 283 24.71 -14.32 -16.33
C PHE A 283 25.53 -13.49 -15.32
N GLU A 284 26.52 -12.73 -15.78
CA GLU A 284 27.26 -11.78 -14.96
C GLU A 284 26.35 -10.61 -14.55
N ASN A 285 26.52 -10.21 -13.29
CA ASN A 285 25.81 -9.12 -12.66
C ASN A 285 25.94 -7.83 -13.53
N PRO A 286 24.83 -7.22 -14.00
CA PRO A 286 24.85 -6.00 -14.84
C PRO A 286 25.49 -4.76 -14.18
N PHE A 287 26.01 -4.91 -12.96
CA PHE A 287 26.45 -3.87 -12.05
C PHE A 287 27.96 -3.91 -11.70
N ALA A 288 28.78 -4.73 -12.36
CA ALA A 288 30.24 -4.63 -12.24
C ALA A 288 30.78 -3.40 -12.99
N SER A 289 30.50 -2.22 -12.44
CA SER A 289 31.11 -0.91 -12.68
C SER A 289 31.66 -0.64 -14.09
N LYS A 290 30.82 -0.10 -14.98
CA LYS A 290 30.93 1.31 -15.40
C LYS A 290 29.52 1.91 -15.53
N THR A 291 29.25 2.88 -14.66
CA THR A 291 28.09 3.81 -14.64
C THR A 291 26.69 3.22 -14.41
N LYS A 292 26.22 3.39 -13.15
CA LYS A 292 24.83 3.37 -12.63
C LYS A 292 23.73 3.21 -13.70
N THR A 293 23.08 2.06 -13.76
CA THR A 293 21.70 1.96 -14.27
C THR A 293 20.93 0.89 -13.49
N GLU A 294 19.95 1.32 -12.71
CA GLU A 294 19.16 0.56 -11.73
C GLU A 294 18.56 -0.75 -12.25
N ALA A 295 18.48 -1.76 -11.36
CA ALA A 295 17.99 -3.09 -11.67
C ALA A 295 16.49 -3.04 -11.99
N VAL A 296 16.14 -3.54 -13.18
CA VAL A 296 14.76 -3.56 -13.68
C VAL A 296 14.15 -4.94 -13.38
N PRO A 297 12.97 -5.03 -12.73
CA PRO A 297 12.32 -6.31 -12.42
C PRO A 297 11.95 -7.12 -13.68
N GLU A 298 12.00 -8.45 -13.63
CA GLU A 298 11.62 -9.41 -14.71
C GLU A 298 10.24 -9.13 -15.34
N ASN A 299 9.28 -8.67 -14.52
CA ASN A 299 7.97 -8.21 -14.99
C ASN A 299 8.04 -7.02 -15.94
N LEU A 300 9.07 -6.17 -15.84
CA LEU A 300 9.24 -5.03 -16.73
C LEU A 300 9.70 -5.45 -18.12
N GLU A 301 10.48 -6.53 -18.27
CA GLU A 301 10.89 -7.01 -19.60
C GLU A 301 9.70 -7.64 -20.34
N ALA A 302 8.93 -8.48 -19.66
CA ALA A 302 7.67 -9.00 -20.20
C ALA A 302 6.68 -7.86 -20.51
N ALA A 303 6.58 -6.86 -19.63
CA ALA A 303 5.77 -5.67 -19.87
C ALA A 303 6.26 -4.86 -21.08
N LYS A 304 7.58 -4.69 -21.26
CA LYS A 304 8.19 -4.03 -22.44
C LYS A 304 7.82 -4.72 -23.74
N ILE A 305 7.85 -6.05 -23.79
CA ILE A 305 7.48 -6.81 -24.99
C ILE A 305 6.02 -6.58 -25.34
N VAL A 306 5.11 -6.73 -24.38
CA VAL A 306 3.67 -6.56 -24.62
C VAL A 306 3.35 -5.09 -24.96
N TYR A 307 3.96 -4.14 -24.26
CA TYR A 307 3.85 -2.70 -24.54
C TYR A 307 4.27 -2.38 -25.97
N ARG A 308 5.42 -2.88 -26.44
CA ARG A 308 5.88 -2.68 -27.82
C ARG A 308 4.90 -3.27 -28.83
N ARG A 309 4.34 -4.47 -28.58
CA ARG A 309 3.31 -5.07 -29.45
C ARG A 309 2.07 -4.20 -29.56
N ILE A 310 1.62 -3.63 -28.44
CA ILE A 310 0.48 -2.70 -28.43
C ILE A 310 0.82 -1.45 -29.25
N MET A 311 1.96 -0.80 -28.96
CA MET A 311 2.37 0.44 -29.64
C MET A 311 2.54 0.23 -31.15
N LEU A 312 3.05 -0.93 -31.58
CA LEU A 312 3.14 -1.27 -33.01
C LEU A 312 1.78 -1.33 -33.71
N LYS A 313 0.65 -1.39 -33.00
CA LYS A 313 -0.70 -1.40 -33.58
C LYS A 313 -1.43 -0.07 -33.39
N VAL A 314 -1.20 0.63 -32.27
CA VAL A 314 -1.96 1.86 -31.92
C VAL A 314 -1.19 3.16 -32.10
N HIS A 315 0.08 3.13 -32.55
CA HIS A 315 0.83 4.36 -32.81
C HIS A 315 0.08 5.26 -33.81
N PRO A 316 0.00 6.59 -33.58
CA PRO A 316 -0.72 7.52 -34.45
C PRO A 316 -0.34 7.40 -35.94
N ASP A 317 0.94 7.17 -36.22
CA ASP A 317 1.46 7.02 -37.59
C ASP A 317 0.93 5.78 -38.34
N LYS A 318 0.39 4.80 -37.61
CA LYS A 318 -0.13 3.55 -38.19
C LYS A 318 -1.65 3.54 -38.32
N LEU A 319 -2.34 4.50 -37.73
CA LEU A 319 -3.78 4.63 -37.76
C LEU A 319 -4.20 5.67 -38.82
N SER A 320 -5.34 5.47 -39.46
CA SER A 320 -5.88 6.48 -40.38
C SER A 320 -6.34 7.73 -39.61
N ALA A 321 -6.21 8.91 -40.22
CA ALA A 321 -6.62 10.17 -39.60
C ALA A 321 -8.11 10.16 -39.18
N ASP A 322 -8.97 9.53 -39.99
CA ASP A 322 -10.40 9.39 -39.69
C ASP A 322 -10.66 8.52 -38.45
N PHE A 323 -9.90 7.44 -38.29
CA PHE A 323 -9.99 6.58 -37.10
C PHE A 323 -9.51 7.33 -35.86
N VAL A 324 -8.37 8.03 -35.95
CA VAL A 324 -7.82 8.81 -34.84
C VAL A 324 -8.80 9.88 -34.38
N ASN A 325 -9.44 10.58 -35.32
CA ASN A 325 -10.44 11.61 -34.99
C ASN A 325 -11.71 11.01 -34.37
N THR A 326 -12.22 9.90 -34.91
CA THR A 326 -13.47 9.27 -34.45
C THR A 326 -13.30 8.59 -33.09
N LYS A 327 -12.15 7.95 -32.84
CA LYS A 327 -11.87 7.19 -31.62
C LYS A 327 -10.93 7.92 -30.66
N LYS A 328 -10.73 9.23 -30.82
CA LYS A 328 -9.81 10.05 -30.00
C LYS A 328 -9.97 9.81 -28.50
N SER A 329 -11.19 9.85 -27.97
CA SER A 329 -11.45 9.65 -26.53
C SER A 329 -11.16 8.23 -26.05
N TRP A 330 -11.40 7.21 -26.88
CA TRP A 330 -11.04 5.84 -26.57
C TRP A 330 -9.52 5.67 -26.57
N LEU A 331 -8.88 6.20 -27.60
CA LEU A 331 -7.43 6.23 -27.80
C LEU A 331 -6.74 6.92 -26.60
N ASP A 332 -7.15 8.13 -26.21
CA ASP A 332 -6.63 8.87 -25.04
C ASP A 332 -6.72 8.06 -23.73
N ARG A 333 -7.84 7.35 -23.52
CA ARG A 333 -8.02 6.46 -22.35
C ARG A 333 -7.11 5.24 -22.42
N LEU A 334 -7.02 4.64 -23.60
CA LEU A 334 -6.20 3.47 -23.84
C LEU A 334 -4.72 3.78 -23.56
N TRP A 335 -4.18 4.91 -24.04
CA TRP A 335 -2.78 5.27 -23.76
C TRP A 335 -2.50 5.43 -22.29
N LYS A 336 -3.37 6.11 -21.52
CA LYS A 336 -3.21 6.25 -20.07
C LYS A 336 -3.16 4.89 -19.37
N LYS A 337 -4.03 3.95 -19.76
CA LYS A 337 -4.04 2.60 -19.20
C LYS A 337 -2.79 1.81 -19.57
N ILE A 338 -2.35 1.88 -20.82
CA ILE A 338 -1.13 1.21 -21.26
C ILE A 338 0.08 1.76 -20.50
N GLN A 339 0.18 3.09 -20.35
CA GLN A 339 1.25 3.73 -19.59
C GLN A 339 1.21 3.29 -18.12
N SER A 340 0.07 3.41 -17.45
CA SER A 340 -0.07 2.99 -16.05
C SER A 340 0.24 1.50 -15.84
N ALA A 341 -0.24 0.62 -16.72
CA ALA A 341 0.02 -0.82 -16.62
C ALA A 341 1.50 -1.15 -16.89
N TYR A 342 2.14 -0.40 -17.80
CA TYR A 342 3.57 -0.53 -18.06
C TYR A 342 4.43 -0.04 -16.90
N ASP A 343 4.10 1.12 -16.32
CA ASP A 343 4.81 1.71 -15.18
C ASP A 343 4.70 0.81 -13.93
N GLN A 344 3.58 0.12 -13.76
CA GLN A 344 3.35 -0.86 -12.69
C GLN A 344 3.91 -2.25 -13.01
N ALA A 345 4.50 -2.45 -14.20
CA ALA A 345 4.93 -3.75 -14.72
C ALA A 345 3.82 -4.85 -14.68
N ASP A 346 2.55 -4.45 -14.84
CA ASP A 346 1.40 -5.37 -14.86
C ASP A 346 1.23 -5.97 -16.25
N VAL A 347 1.92 -7.10 -16.46
CA VAL A 347 1.87 -7.88 -17.70
C VAL A 347 0.47 -8.39 -18.01
N LYS A 348 -0.35 -8.69 -16.99
CA LYS A 348 -1.71 -9.22 -17.19
C LYS A 348 -2.62 -8.11 -17.73
N ALA A 349 -2.57 -6.93 -17.13
CA ALA A 349 -3.28 -5.76 -17.63
C ALA A 349 -2.83 -5.40 -19.06
N LEU A 350 -1.53 -5.41 -19.35
CA LEU A 350 -1.03 -5.16 -20.71
C LEU A 350 -1.52 -6.19 -21.73
N LYS A 351 -1.55 -7.48 -21.39
CA LYS A 351 -2.10 -8.52 -22.29
C LYS A 351 -3.60 -8.32 -22.55
N ASN A 352 -4.36 -7.94 -21.52
CA ASN A 352 -5.78 -7.60 -21.66
C ASN A 352 -5.98 -6.39 -22.57
N LEU A 353 -5.18 -5.33 -22.40
CA LEU A 353 -5.22 -4.14 -23.24
C LEU A 353 -4.83 -4.46 -24.70
N HIS A 354 -3.85 -5.33 -24.90
CA HIS A 354 -3.49 -5.80 -26.23
C HIS A 354 -4.65 -6.53 -26.94
N LEU A 355 -5.36 -7.39 -26.22
CA LEU A 355 -6.53 -8.07 -26.74
C LEU A 355 -7.64 -7.08 -27.11
N GLN A 356 -7.94 -6.12 -26.22
CA GLN A 356 -8.93 -5.07 -26.52
C GLN A 356 -8.57 -4.29 -27.79
N VAL A 357 -7.28 -3.94 -27.96
CA VAL A 357 -6.78 -3.28 -29.19
C VAL A 357 -7.04 -4.11 -30.43
N LEU A 358 -6.75 -5.42 -30.40
CA LEU A 358 -6.98 -6.30 -31.54
C LEU A 358 -8.47 -6.40 -31.89
N VAL A 359 -9.35 -6.44 -30.88
CA VAL A 359 -10.80 -6.43 -31.06
C VAL A 359 -11.28 -5.11 -31.65
N THR A 360 -10.87 -3.97 -31.11
CA THR A 360 -11.29 -2.65 -31.62
C THR A 360 -10.81 -2.40 -33.05
N LEU A 361 -9.61 -2.86 -33.40
CA LEU A 361 -9.04 -2.73 -34.74
C LEU A 361 -9.53 -3.83 -35.71
N LYS A 362 -10.34 -4.78 -35.24
CA LYS A 362 -10.80 -5.96 -36.00
C LYS A 362 -9.68 -6.81 -36.61
N ASN A 363 -8.51 -6.82 -35.96
CA ASN A 363 -7.32 -7.55 -36.40
C ASN A 363 -7.26 -8.93 -35.71
N TYR A 364 -8.16 -9.83 -36.09
CA TYR A 364 -8.25 -11.17 -35.50
C TYR A 364 -7.28 -12.19 -36.10
N ASP A 365 -6.57 -11.85 -37.19
CA ASP A 365 -5.62 -12.74 -37.86
C ASP A 365 -4.44 -13.14 -36.96
N ASP A 366 -4.14 -12.29 -35.98
CA ASP A 366 -3.10 -12.52 -34.97
C ASP A 366 -3.58 -13.42 -33.80
N LEU A 367 -4.84 -13.88 -33.80
CA LEU A 367 -5.45 -14.66 -32.72
C LEU A 367 -5.87 -16.06 -33.20
N ASP A 368 -5.40 -17.08 -32.50
CA ASP A 368 -5.89 -18.44 -32.68
C ASP A 368 -7.22 -18.69 -31.91
N LEU A 369 -7.83 -19.87 -32.09
CA LEU A 369 -9.10 -20.18 -31.42
C LEU A 369 -8.95 -20.30 -29.89
N SER A 370 -7.78 -20.72 -29.41
CA SER A 370 -7.45 -20.74 -27.97
C SER A 370 -7.37 -19.32 -27.41
N ASP A 371 -6.68 -18.43 -28.10
CA ASP A 371 -6.50 -17.03 -27.74
C ASP A 371 -7.85 -16.30 -27.69
N LEU A 372 -8.74 -16.56 -28.64
CA LEU A 372 -10.10 -16.01 -28.62
C LEU A 372 -10.89 -16.47 -27.38
N ARG A 373 -10.78 -17.75 -27.01
CA ARG A 373 -11.48 -18.30 -25.84
C ARG A 373 -10.92 -17.79 -24.51
N VAL A 374 -9.59 -17.83 -24.38
CA VAL A 374 -8.88 -17.27 -23.22
C VAL A 374 -9.17 -15.78 -23.12
N GLY A 375 -9.17 -15.07 -24.25
CA GLY A 375 -9.52 -13.66 -24.32
C GLY A 375 -10.93 -13.36 -23.84
N THR A 376 -11.92 -14.16 -24.25
CA THR A 376 -13.30 -14.03 -23.74
C THR A 376 -13.37 -14.20 -22.23
N GLN A 377 -12.67 -15.18 -21.65
CA GLN A 377 -12.62 -15.36 -20.20
C GLN A 377 -11.94 -14.17 -19.50
N LEU A 378 -10.87 -13.64 -20.09
CA LEU A 378 -10.19 -12.46 -19.58
C LEU A 378 -11.11 -11.24 -19.57
N LEU A 379 -11.83 -10.97 -20.67
CA LEU A 379 -12.80 -9.87 -20.72
C LEU A 379 -13.96 -10.07 -19.73
N GLN A 380 -14.45 -11.29 -19.55
CA GLN A 380 -15.47 -11.57 -18.51
C GLN A 380 -14.97 -11.26 -17.10
N SER A 381 -13.74 -11.68 -16.78
CA SER A 381 -13.13 -11.38 -15.49
C SER A 381 -12.91 -9.88 -15.29
N GLU A 382 -12.55 -9.17 -16.35
CA GLU A 382 -12.35 -7.72 -16.32
C GLU A 382 -13.69 -6.98 -16.17
N LEU A 383 -14.75 -7.43 -16.85
CA LEU A 383 -16.08 -6.87 -16.65
C LEU A 383 -16.58 -7.08 -15.22
N ALA A 384 -16.33 -8.24 -14.61
CA ALA A 384 -16.69 -8.48 -13.21
C ALA A 384 -15.92 -7.53 -12.26
N ARG A 385 -14.62 -7.34 -12.51
CA ARG A 385 -13.77 -6.40 -11.77
C ARG A 385 -14.25 -4.96 -11.90
N LEU A 386 -14.50 -4.51 -13.13
CA LEU A 386 -15.04 -3.17 -13.40
C LEU A 386 -16.47 -3.01 -12.86
N GLY A 387 -17.27 -4.07 -12.87
CA GLY A 387 -18.61 -4.10 -12.29
C GLY A 387 -18.60 -3.79 -10.80
N LYS A 388 -17.66 -4.38 -10.04
CA LYS A 388 -17.46 -4.06 -8.62
C LYS A 388 -17.06 -2.60 -8.42
N SER A 389 -16.09 -2.12 -9.21
CA SER A 389 -15.69 -0.70 -9.15
C SER A 389 -16.83 0.27 -9.53
N HIS A 390 -17.69 -0.13 -10.47
CA HIS A 390 -18.85 0.65 -10.86
C HIS A 390 -19.91 0.69 -9.75
N GLU A 391 -20.11 -0.42 -9.04
CA GLU A 391 -21.01 -0.47 -7.88
C GLU A 391 -20.59 0.52 -6.79
N ASP A 392 -19.30 0.59 -6.46
CA ASP A 392 -18.76 1.58 -5.52
C ASP A 392 -19.03 3.02 -6.02
N THR A 393 -18.91 3.23 -7.33
CA THR A 393 -19.14 4.53 -7.98
C THR A 393 -20.63 4.92 -7.92
N LEU A 394 -21.54 3.95 -8.07
CA LEU A 394 -23.00 4.16 -7.97
C LEU A 394 -23.45 4.55 -6.57
N GLN A 395 -22.80 4.03 -5.54
CA GLN A 395 -23.10 4.37 -4.13
C GLN A 395 -22.58 5.76 -3.75
N HIS A 396 -21.68 6.34 -4.54
CA HIS A 396 -21.10 7.64 -4.22
C HIS A 396 -22.15 8.77 -4.33
N PRO A 397 -22.24 9.72 -3.38
CA PRO A 397 -23.22 10.81 -3.41
C PRO A 397 -23.14 11.73 -4.64
N ALA A 398 -21.96 11.77 -5.26
CA ALA A 398 -21.75 12.50 -6.51
C ALA A 398 -22.35 11.81 -7.73
N TRP A 399 -22.83 10.57 -7.66
CA TRP A 399 -23.29 9.86 -8.85
C TRP A 399 -24.48 10.56 -9.50
N GLY A 400 -24.36 10.86 -10.81
CA GLY A 400 -25.38 11.59 -11.54
C GLY A 400 -25.58 13.03 -11.07
N PHE A 401 -24.62 13.60 -10.34
CA PHE A 401 -24.70 14.96 -9.80
C PHE A 401 -25.04 16.00 -10.86
N SER A 402 -24.40 15.93 -12.04
CA SER A 402 -24.68 16.85 -13.16
C SER A 402 -26.11 16.81 -13.69
N LYS A 403 -26.86 15.74 -13.42
CA LYS A 403 -28.25 15.54 -13.86
C LYS A 403 -29.28 15.89 -12.79
N LEU A 404 -28.85 16.24 -11.58
CA LEU A 404 -29.77 16.58 -10.49
C LEU A 404 -30.48 17.91 -10.79
N LYS A 405 -31.81 17.91 -10.64
CA LYS A 405 -32.63 19.12 -10.81
C LYS A 405 -32.60 20.04 -9.59
N SER A 406 -32.24 19.50 -8.42
CA SER A 406 -32.22 20.22 -7.14
C SER A 406 -31.20 19.59 -6.20
N TYR A 407 -30.42 20.45 -5.54
CA TYR A 407 -29.36 20.04 -4.62
C TYR A 407 -29.76 20.10 -3.14
N LYS A 408 -30.96 20.62 -2.81
CA LYS A 408 -31.40 20.87 -1.43
C LYS A 408 -31.38 19.63 -0.52
N LYS A 409 -31.78 18.46 -1.06
CA LYS A 409 -31.78 17.21 -0.29
C LYS A 409 -30.35 16.77 0.02
N LEU A 410 -29.47 16.87 -0.98
CA LEU A 410 -28.06 16.51 -0.85
C LEU A 410 -27.36 17.47 0.11
N GLU A 411 -27.58 18.77 -0.02
CA GLU A 411 -27.09 19.80 0.91
C GLU A 411 -27.46 19.48 2.36
N LYS A 412 -28.73 19.13 2.61
CA LYS A 412 -29.17 18.76 3.97
C LYS A 412 -28.41 17.55 4.51
N ILE A 413 -28.22 16.52 3.69
CA ILE A 413 -27.52 15.29 4.09
C ILE A 413 -26.06 15.60 4.42
N VAL A 414 -25.36 16.35 3.56
CA VAL A 414 -23.93 16.60 3.74
C VAL A 414 -23.64 17.69 4.77
N ALA A 415 -24.57 18.61 5.03
CA ALA A 415 -24.44 19.63 6.06
C ALA A 415 -24.72 19.10 7.49
N GLU A 416 -25.50 18.03 7.64
CA GLU A 416 -25.91 17.50 8.96
C GLU A 416 -24.73 17.13 9.88
N PRO A 417 -23.69 16.42 9.41
CA PRO A 417 -22.51 16.13 10.23
C PRO A 417 -21.82 17.39 10.75
N TYR A 418 -21.62 18.40 9.90
CA TYR A 418 -20.99 19.66 10.27
C TYR A 418 -21.80 20.41 11.33
N LYS A 419 -23.13 20.45 11.18
CA LYS A 419 -24.03 21.07 12.16
C LYS A 419 -24.01 20.34 13.50
N LYS A 420 -23.94 19.00 13.48
CA LYS A 420 -23.81 18.18 14.69
C LYS A 420 -22.49 18.49 15.41
N THR A 421 -21.37 18.50 14.70
CA THR A 421 -20.05 18.85 15.24
C THR A 421 -20.03 20.27 15.82
N SER A 422 -20.57 21.27 15.10
CA SER A 422 -20.69 22.65 15.59
C SER A 422 -21.45 22.71 16.92
N LYS A 423 -22.57 21.97 17.02
CA LYS A 423 -23.41 21.93 18.22
C LYS A 423 -22.69 21.27 19.41
N GLU A 424 -21.96 20.19 19.17
CA GLU A 424 -21.16 19.49 20.18
C GLU A 424 -20.02 20.38 20.69
N LEU A 425 -19.22 20.96 19.78
CA LEU A 425 -18.15 21.89 20.13
C LEU A 425 -18.66 23.10 20.93
N LYS A 426 -19.78 23.70 20.53
CA LYS A 426 -20.40 24.81 21.28
C LYS A 426 -20.80 24.40 22.70
N LYS A 427 -21.33 23.18 22.87
CA LYS A 427 -21.70 22.64 24.18
C LYS A 427 -20.47 22.44 25.06
N ASP A 428 -19.40 21.88 24.50
CA ASP A 428 -18.16 21.60 25.25
C ASP A 428 -17.41 22.87 25.61
N ILE A 429 -17.30 23.83 24.68
CA ILE A 429 -16.78 25.17 24.95
C ILE A 429 -17.56 25.82 26.09
N LYS A 430 -18.90 25.83 26.01
CA LYS A 430 -19.74 26.43 27.06
C LYS A 430 -19.56 25.73 28.41
N ARG A 431 -19.35 24.42 28.42
CA ARG A 431 -19.10 23.65 29.65
C ARG A 431 -17.78 24.08 30.29
N ILE A 432 -16.68 24.14 29.53
CA ILE A 432 -15.36 24.51 30.06
C ILE A 432 -15.32 26.00 30.43
N GLU A 433 -15.91 26.89 29.63
CA GLU A 433 -16.05 28.31 29.98
C GLU A 433 -16.85 28.48 31.28
N GLY A 434 -17.91 27.68 31.48
CA GLY A 434 -18.68 27.67 32.72
C GLY A 434 -17.88 27.23 33.94
N THR A 435 -17.00 26.23 33.81
CA THR A 435 -16.10 25.84 34.91
C THR A 435 -15.07 26.92 35.19
N HIS A 436 -14.47 27.53 34.16
CA HIS A 436 -13.53 28.64 34.31
C HIS A 436 -14.17 29.86 34.97
N ALA A 437 -15.40 30.21 34.61
CA ALA A 437 -16.15 31.30 35.24
C ALA A 437 -16.38 31.03 36.73
N ALA A 438 -16.82 29.82 37.09
CA ALA A 438 -17.01 29.45 38.49
C ALA A 438 -15.68 29.47 39.29
N LEU A 439 -14.58 29.04 38.68
CA LEU A 439 -13.24 29.13 39.27
C LEU A 439 -12.82 30.60 39.46
N GLN A 440 -13.06 31.45 38.46
CA GLN A 440 -12.75 32.89 38.53
C GLN A 440 -13.57 33.58 39.63
N ASP A 441 -14.86 33.30 39.75
CA ASP A 441 -15.72 33.85 40.82
C ASP A 441 -15.21 33.42 42.20
N PHE A 442 -14.80 32.16 42.34
CA PHE A 442 -14.19 31.68 43.57
C PHE A 442 -12.88 32.40 43.88
N VAL A 443 -11.99 32.55 42.89
CA VAL A 443 -10.73 33.29 43.04
C VAL A 443 -10.99 34.72 43.50
N ASN A 444 -11.94 35.42 42.87
CA ASN A 444 -12.33 36.78 43.24
C ASN A 444 -12.83 36.84 44.70
N SER A 445 -13.65 35.86 45.12
CA SER A 445 -14.15 35.77 46.48
C SER A 445 -13.03 35.56 47.52
N VAL A 446 -12.05 34.71 47.20
CA VAL A 446 -10.90 34.43 48.07
C VAL A 446 -9.97 35.63 48.15
N GLN A 447 -9.74 36.32 47.04
CA GLN A 447 -8.95 37.55 47.02
C GLN A 447 -9.59 38.65 47.88
N ALA A 448 -10.93 38.79 47.85
CA ALA A 448 -11.66 39.75 48.68
C ALA A 448 -11.51 39.48 50.20
N VAL A 449 -11.27 38.22 50.60
CA VAL A 449 -11.14 37.80 52.01
C VAL A 449 -9.66 37.73 52.46
N GLY A 450 -8.72 38.21 51.65
CA GLY A 450 -7.29 38.29 52.02
C GLY A 450 -6.38 37.30 51.28
N GLY A 451 -6.86 36.71 50.19
CA GLY A 451 -6.08 35.86 49.29
C GLY A 451 -6.01 34.39 49.71
N PHE A 452 -5.37 33.57 48.88
CA PHE A 452 -5.16 32.16 49.19
C PHE A 452 -4.19 32.04 50.37
N GLY A 453 -4.71 31.68 51.55
CA GLY A 453 -3.88 31.44 52.74
C GLY A 453 -2.80 30.38 52.45
N ARG A 454 -1.61 30.53 53.06
CA ARG A 454 -0.50 29.56 52.91
C ARG A 454 -1.01 28.15 53.21
N THR A 455 -1.13 27.32 52.18
CA THR A 455 -1.48 25.91 52.31
C THR A 455 -0.47 25.24 53.22
N ARG A 456 -0.91 24.80 54.40
CA ARG A 456 -0.16 23.81 55.19
C ARG A 456 0.01 22.60 54.27
N ARG A 457 1.25 22.33 53.84
CA ARG A 457 1.66 21.11 53.13
C ARG A 457 0.91 19.92 53.71
N ARG A 458 -0.11 19.42 53.01
CA ARG A 458 -0.67 18.11 53.35
C ARG A 458 0.44 17.10 53.10
N LYS A 459 0.82 16.35 54.14
CA LYS A 459 1.80 15.28 54.03
C LYS A 459 1.36 14.33 52.90
N PRO A 460 2.29 13.82 52.08
CA PRO A 460 1.95 12.85 51.06
C PRO A 460 1.38 11.62 51.76
N THR A 461 0.08 11.40 51.60
CA THR A 461 -0.56 10.17 52.04
C THR A 461 0.02 9.07 51.15
N GLN A 462 0.84 8.19 51.72
CA GLN A 462 1.27 6.99 51.02
C GLN A 462 0.03 6.30 50.44
N ARG A 463 0.03 6.11 49.11
CA ARG A 463 -0.96 5.31 48.38
C ARG A 463 -1.03 3.93 49.05
N ARG A 464 -2.01 3.72 49.93
CA ARG A 464 -2.51 2.38 50.23
C ARG A 464 -3.27 1.94 49.00
N LYS A 465 -2.76 0.91 48.30
CA LYS A 465 -3.50 0.13 47.31
C LYS A 465 -4.89 -0.16 47.89
N LYS A 466 -5.93 0.48 47.34
CA LYS A 466 -7.33 0.14 47.61
C LYS A 466 -7.89 -0.42 46.32
N GLN A 467 -8.40 -1.65 46.44
CA GLN A 467 -9.20 -2.37 45.47
C GLN A 467 -10.34 -1.52 44.89
N PRO A 468 -10.82 -1.89 43.68
CA PRO A 468 -11.69 -1.06 42.88
C PRO A 468 -13.05 -0.91 43.56
N LYS A 469 -13.51 0.33 43.66
CA LYS A 469 -14.93 0.65 43.86
C LYS A 469 -15.39 1.47 42.68
N THR A 470 -16.32 0.90 41.94
CA THR A 470 -17.19 1.53 40.96
C THR A 470 -17.83 2.80 41.55
N ASN A 471 -17.63 3.94 40.89
CA ASN A 471 -18.69 4.86 40.48
C ASN A 471 -18.11 6.07 39.72
N GLU A 472 -18.52 6.14 38.45
CA GLU A 472 -18.99 7.29 37.68
C GLU A 472 -18.42 8.70 37.95
N HIS A 473 -17.97 9.27 36.82
CA HIS A 473 -18.07 10.67 36.39
C HIS A 473 -16.87 11.62 36.60
N GLN A 474 -16.27 11.92 35.42
CA GLN A 474 -15.69 13.19 34.96
C GLN A 474 -14.18 13.20 34.69
N THR A 475 -13.72 12.28 33.85
CA THR A 475 -12.65 12.57 32.89
C THR A 475 -13.32 12.97 31.57
N ALA A 476 -13.24 14.24 31.21
CA ALA A 476 -13.52 14.65 29.85
C ALA A 476 -12.30 14.20 29.02
N LEU A 477 -12.44 13.04 28.38
CA LEU A 477 -11.53 12.54 27.35
C LEU A 477 -11.50 13.53 26.18
N PHE A 478 -10.32 14.03 25.85
CA PHE A 478 -9.63 13.93 24.54
C PHE A 478 -8.19 14.41 24.69
#